data_AF-A0A2N5CIE7-F1
#
_entry.id   AF-A0A2N5CIE7-F1
#
_cell.length_a   1.000
_cell.length_b   1.000
_cell.length_c   1.000
_cell.angle_alpha   90.00
_cell.angle_beta   90.00
_cell.angle_gamma   90.00
#
_symmetry.space_group_name_H-M   'P 1'
#
loop_
_entity.id
_entity.type
_entity.pdbx_description
1 polymer ?
#
loop_
_entity_poly.entity_id
_entity_poly.type
_entity_poly.pdbx_seq_one_letter_code
_entity_poly.pdbx_strand_id
1 'polypeptide(L)'
;MFRRGLTVLLLILLIANLLMLAAVLGVFGPHPLGGTLESPREPQRVDQQVRRERMEVLPPPAEASTPVPAPRSEMPAGVAPAGQVTPGSVTLAAAPANACMEMGGFTSQTVQRAKEDLAAIAAGTPLAVEQFERSEQVRWWVHLPAQPTRENADRKLAELRRRKVTDVSVVSADDPESYTVSLGLFRERERADKFLESLRGLGVRTALVSDAPRAVSRQWLRVAHADDAVRTRMDEVRLRYGAELLQSCKGMTQARGEGTAARAG
;
A
#
# COMPACT_ATOMS: atom_id res chain seq x y z
N MET A 1 -42.53 -46.55 -32.40
CA MET A 1 -41.70 -46.27 -31.20
C MET A 1 -41.14 -44.85 -31.15
N PHE A 2 -40.71 -44.25 -32.26
CA PHE A 2 -40.07 -42.91 -32.30
C PHE A 2 -40.91 -41.71 -31.79
N ARG A 3 -42.21 -41.64 -32.10
CA ARG A 3 -43.07 -40.50 -31.67
C ARG A 3 -43.19 -40.37 -30.15
N ARG A 4 -43.28 -41.49 -29.41
CA ARG A 4 -43.39 -41.48 -27.95
C ARG A 4 -42.09 -41.03 -27.28
N GLY A 5 -40.94 -41.40 -27.84
CA GLY A 5 -39.63 -40.95 -27.36
C GLY A 5 -39.42 -39.44 -27.54
N LEU A 6 -39.86 -38.88 -28.67
CA LEU A 6 -39.79 -37.43 -28.91
C LEU A 6 -40.68 -36.63 -27.95
N THR A 7 -41.90 -37.09 -27.69
CA THR A 7 -42.81 -36.42 -26.73
C THR A 7 -42.25 -36.46 -25.31
N VAL A 8 -41.66 -37.59 -24.89
CA VAL A 8 -40.99 -37.70 -23.58
C VAL A 8 -39.79 -36.75 -23.50
N LEU A 9 -38.96 -36.68 -24.54
CA LEU A 9 -37.82 -35.77 -24.59
C LEU A 9 -38.26 -34.30 -24.52
N LEU A 10 -39.29 -33.92 -25.28
CA LEU A 10 -39.86 -32.57 -25.26
C LEU A 10 -40.43 -32.21 -23.88
N LEU A 11 -41.11 -33.14 -23.20
CA LEU A 11 -41.62 -32.92 -21.86
C LEU A 11 -40.49 -32.71 -20.84
N ILE A 12 -39.41 -33.51 -20.92
CA ILE A 12 -38.24 -33.34 -20.06
C ILE A 12 -37.60 -31.97 -20.28
N LEU A 13 -37.40 -31.58 -21.54
CA LEU A 13 -36.84 -30.27 -21.88
C LEU A 13 -37.73 -29.13 -21.37
N LEU A 14 -39.04 -29.25 -21.51
CA LEU A 14 -40.00 -28.24 -21.05
C LEU A 14 -39.97 -28.09 -19.53
N ILE A 15 -39.92 -29.20 -18.78
CA ILE A 15 -39.81 -29.18 -17.32
C ILE A 15 -38.48 -28.57 -16.87
N ALA A 16 -37.37 -28.95 -17.50
CA ALA A 16 -36.06 -28.39 -17.18
C ALA A 16 -36.00 -26.87 -17.41
N ASN A 17 -36.60 -26.39 -18.51
CA ASN A 17 -36.64 -24.97 -18.83
C ASN A 17 -37.54 -24.18 -17.87
N LEU A 18 -38.69 -24.75 -17.47
CA LEU A 18 -39.56 -24.15 -16.45
C LEU A 18 -38.89 -24.05 -15.08
N LEU A 19 -38.16 -25.09 -14.67
CA LEU A 19 -37.37 -25.07 -13.42
C LEU A 19 -36.28 -24.00 -13.47
N MET A 20 -35.61 -23.87 -14.61
CA MET A 20 -34.58 -22.83 -14.80
C MET A 20 -35.17 -21.42 -14.77
N LEU A 21 -36.33 -21.21 -15.41
CA LEU A 21 -37.04 -19.94 -15.38
C LEU A 21 -37.50 -19.57 -13.96
N ALA A 22 -38.03 -20.54 -13.21
CA ALA A 22 -38.43 -20.34 -11.82
C ALA A 22 -37.23 -19.97 -10.91
N ALA A 23 -36.04 -20.52 -11.20
CA ALA A 23 -34.81 -20.15 -10.53
C ALA A 23 -34.36 -18.72 -10.85
N VAL A 24 -34.45 -18.28 -12.11
CA VAL A 24 -34.15 -16.90 -12.51
C VAL A 24 -35.13 -15.90 -11.88
N LEU A 25 -36.41 -16.27 -11.76
CA LEU A 25 -37.44 -15.45 -11.09
C LEU A 25 -37.33 -15.47 -9.56
N GLY A 26 -36.40 -16.24 -8.98
CA GLY A 26 -36.18 -16.29 -7.54
C GLY A 26 -37.27 -17.01 -6.74
N VAL A 27 -38.08 -17.86 -7.39
CA VAL A 27 -39.16 -18.63 -6.73
C VAL A 27 -38.62 -19.55 -5.64
N PHE A 28 -37.38 -20.01 -5.77
CA PHE A 28 -36.72 -20.86 -4.78
C PHE A 28 -36.00 -20.08 -3.65
N GLY A 29 -36.23 -18.77 -3.55
CA GLY A 29 -35.59 -17.89 -2.58
C GLY A 29 -34.15 -17.52 -2.95
N PRO A 30 -33.49 -16.67 -2.13
CA PRO A 30 -32.17 -16.12 -2.46
C PRO A 30 -31.03 -17.15 -2.44
N HIS A 31 -31.22 -18.33 -1.83
CA HIS A 31 -30.17 -19.34 -1.70
C HIS A 31 -30.72 -20.79 -1.83
N PRO A 32 -31.14 -21.23 -3.02
CA PRO A 32 -31.70 -22.58 -3.21
C PRO A 32 -30.68 -23.71 -3.02
N LEU A 33 -29.38 -23.38 -3.02
CA LEU A 33 -28.26 -24.31 -2.85
C LEU A 33 -27.28 -23.83 -1.75
N GLY A 34 -27.76 -23.01 -0.81
CA GLY A 34 -26.93 -22.28 0.17
C GLY A 34 -26.21 -23.12 1.23
N GLY A 35 -26.13 -24.44 1.07
CA GLY A 35 -25.39 -25.33 1.97
C GLY A 35 -24.30 -26.16 1.29
N THR A 36 -24.22 -26.19 -0.04
CA THR A 36 -23.28 -27.09 -0.75
C THR A 36 -22.22 -26.37 -1.59
N LEU A 37 -22.34 -25.06 -1.77
CA LEU A 37 -21.32 -24.22 -2.41
C LEU A 37 -21.24 -22.90 -1.64
N GLU A 38 -20.13 -22.72 -0.93
CA GLU A 38 -19.73 -21.53 -0.19
C GLU A 38 -20.12 -20.24 -0.95
N SER A 39 -20.99 -19.41 -0.37
CA SER A 39 -21.43 -18.14 -0.99
C SER A 39 -20.35 -17.06 -0.78
N PRO A 40 -19.63 -16.56 -1.82
CA PRO A 40 -18.52 -15.62 -1.65
C PRO A 40 -18.93 -14.17 -1.42
N ARG A 41 -20.16 -13.90 -0.97
CA ARG A 41 -20.65 -12.53 -0.74
C ARG A 41 -21.30 -12.46 0.62
N GLU A 42 -20.65 -11.75 1.54
CA GLU A 42 -21.09 -11.47 2.91
C GLU A 42 -21.76 -10.07 2.99
N PRO A 43 -23.02 -9.89 2.53
CA PRO A 43 -23.73 -8.61 2.69
C PRO A 43 -23.95 -8.24 4.17
N GLN A 44 -23.82 -9.22 5.07
CA GLN A 44 -24.00 -9.10 6.52
C GLN A 44 -22.93 -8.24 7.21
N ARG A 45 -21.79 -7.94 6.56
CA ARG A 45 -20.77 -7.02 7.12
C ARG A 45 -21.20 -5.56 7.11
N VAL A 46 -22.15 -5.17 6.26
CA VAL A 46 -22.63 -3.77 6.20
C VAL A 46 -23.42 -3.42 7.47
N ASP A 47 -24.19 -4.37 8.01
CA ASP A 47 -24.99 -4.16 9.23
C ASP A 47 -24.17 -4.24 10.52
N GLN A 48 -22.92 -4.73 10.47
CA GLN A 48 -22.02 -4.80 11.63
C GLN A 48 -21.10 -3.58 11.78
N GLN A 49 -21.32 -2.51 11.01
CA GLN A 49 -20.59 -1.25 11.20
C GLN A 49 -21.05 -0.54 12.48
N VAL A 50 -20.33 -0.79 13.57
CA VAL A 50 -20.52 -0.14 14.86
C VAL A 50 -20.18 1.35 14.75
N ARG A 51 -21.16 2.22 15.07
CA ARG A 51 -21.07 3.68 15.26
C ARG A 51 -21.00 4.55 13.98
N ARG A 52 -21.91 4.35 13.02
CA ARG A 52 -22.08 5.28 11.88
C ARG A 52 -22.45 6.70 12.33
N GLU A 53 -23.21 6.81 13.42
CA GLU A 53 -23.69 8.07 14.02
C GLU A 53 -22.65 8.94 14.76
N ARG A 54 -21.34 8.68 14.63
CA ARG A 54 -20.28 9.53 15.24
C ARG A 54 -19.38 10.28 14.27
N MET A 55 -19.71 10.29 12.98
CA MET A 55 -18.96 11.08 11.98
C MET A 55 -19.67 12.40 11.74
N GLU A 56 -19.22 13.46 12.41
CA GLU A 56 -19.61 14.84 12.10
C GLU A 56 -18.47 15.50 11.31
N VAL A 57 -18.78 15.90 10.08
CA VAL A 57 -17.82 16.52 9.16
C VAL A 57 -17.76 18.01 9.47
N LEU A 58 -16.64 18.46 10.03
CA LEU A 58 -16.41 19.88 10.28
C LEU A 58 -16.21 20.62 8.94
N PRO A 59 -16.95 21.71 8.67
CA PRO A 59 -16.69 22.56 7.52
C PRO A 59 -15.33 23.28 7.67
N PRO A 60 -14.60 23.51 6.57
CA PRO A 60 -13.36 24.28 6.60
C PRO A 60 -13.66 25.75 6.96
N PRO A 61 -12.85 26.41 7.80
CA PRO A 61 -12.97 27.85 8.02
C PRO A 61 -12.70 28.60 6.72
N ALA A 62 -13.67 29.41 6.31
CA ALA A 62 -13.51 30.45 5.30
C ALA A 62 -13.04 31.75 5.97
N GLU A 63 -12.38 32.60 5.18
CA GLU A 63 -11.92 33.96 5.49
C GLU A 63 -10.59 34.02 6.29
N ALA A 64 -9.58 34.85 6.02
CA ALA A 64 -9.49 36.06 5.20
C ALA A 64 -8.01 36.42 4.93
N SER A 65 -7.80 37.08 3.78
CA SER A 65 -6.96 38.26 3.59
C SER A 65 -5.42 38.18 3.54
N THR A 66 -4.96 38.26 2.29
CA THR A 66 -3.97 39.22 1.72
C THR A 66 -2.57 39.38 2.34
N PRO A 67 -1.51 39.29 1.51
CA PRO A 67 -0.12 39.49 1.91
C PRO A 67 0.21 40.99 2.05
N VAL A 68 0.94 41.34 3.10
CA VAL A 68 1.59 42.65 3.29
C VAL A 68 3.06 42.51 2.91
N PRO A 69 3.58 43.21 1.87
CA PRO A 69 5.00 43.22 1.57
C PRO A 69 5.69 44.54 1.95
N ALA A 70 7.01 44.41 2.22
CA ALA A 70 8.07 45.43 2.25
C ALA A 70 8.32 46.12 3.62
N PRO A 71 9.58 46.50 3.98
CA PRO A 71 10.59 47.01 3.07
C PRO A 71 12.00 46.37 3.09
N ARG A 72 12.57 46.50 1.89
CA ARG A 72 13.95 46.35 1.42
C ARG A 72 14.93 47.23 2.22
N SER A 73 16.09 46.67 2.58
CA SER A 73 17.30 47.42 2.93
C SER A 73 18.41 47.06 1.94
N GLU A 74 18.77 48.02 1.09
CA GLU A 74 20.09 48.16 0.43
C GLU A 74 21.11 48.56 1.53
N MET A 75 22.41 48.22 1.55
CA MET A 75 23.47 48.12 0.53
C MET A 75 24.73 47.53 1.25
N PRO A 76 25.97 47.61 0.72
CA PRO A 76 26.60 47.00 -0.46
C PRO A 76 27.60 45.89 -0.07
N ALA A 77 27.87 44.94 -0.97
CA ALA A 77 29.11 44.16 -0.92
C ALA A 77 29.67 44.04 -2.33
N GLY A 78 30.85 44.63 -2.51
CA GLY A 78 31.58 44.62 -3.76
C GLY A 78 32.27 43.29 -4.05
N VAL A 79 32.66 43.21 -5.32
CA VAL A 79 33.84 42.52 -5.87
C VAL A 79 33.90 40.98 -5.73
N ALA A 80 33.50 40.34 -6.84
CA ALA A 80 34.00 39.09 -7.47
C ALA A 80 34.62 37.95 -6.62
N PRO A 81 34.30 36.69 -6.99
CA PRO A 81 35.25 35.60 -6.85
C PRO A 81 35.60 34.96 -8.21
N ALA A 82 36.90 34.84 -8.45
CA ALA A 82 37.47 33.83 -9.33
C ALA A 82 37.61 32.51 -8.56
N GLY A 83 37.43 31.38 -9.26
CA GLY A 83 38.12 30.13 -8.95
C GLY A 83 37.45 29.14 -7.99
N GLN A 84 36.65 28.23 -8.56
CA GLN A 84 36.73 26.76 -8.39
C GLN A 84 36.82 26.15 -6.98
N VAL A 85 35.73 25.51 -6.54
CA VAL A 85 35.68 24.05 -6.27
C VAL A 85 34.22 23.61 -6.10
N THR A 86 33.73 22.77 -7.00
CA THR A 86 32.41 22.10 -6.92
C THR A 86 32.58 20.72 -6.30
N PRO A 87 31.97 20.42 -5.14
CA PRO A 87 31.74 19.05 -4.71
C PRO A 87 30.44 18.54 -5.34
N GLY A 88 30.57 17.53 -6.20
CA GLY A 88 29.58 16.48 -6.43
C GLY A 88 28.13 16.92 -6.64
N SER A 89 27.85 17.59 -7.76
CA SER A 89 26.52 17.51 -8.35
C SER A 89 26.32 16.07 -8.82
N VAL A 90 25.58 15.28 -8.05
CA VAL A 90 24.88 14.11 -8.60
C VAL A 90 23.96 14.66 -9.68
N THR A 91 24.39 14.58 -10.93
CA THR A 91 23.51 14.73 -12.07
C THR A 91 22.49 13.61 -11.93
N LEU A 92 21.29 13.95 -11.44
CA LEU A 92 20.11 13.15 -11.72
C LEU A 92 20.07 13.09 -13.25
N ALA A 93 20.46 11.96 -13.82
CA ALA A 93 20.25 11.71 -15.24
C ALA A 93 18.76 12.00 -15.47
N ALA A 94 18.48 13.02 -16.29
CA ALA A 94 17.12 13.40 -16.64
C ALA A 94 16.50 12.17 -17.29
N ALA A 95 15.77 11.37 -16.50
CA ALA A 95 14.97 10.30 -17.05
C ALA A 95 14.03 10.97 -18.05
N PRO A 96 13.89 10.40 -19.26
CA PRO A 96 13.11 11.01 -20.31
C PRO A 96 11.73 11.37 -19.75
N ALA A 97 11.27 12.59 -20.02
CA ALA A 97 9.88 12.94 -19.74
C ALA A 97 9.00 11.82 -20.30
N ASN A 98 8.12 11.25 -19.48
CA ASN A 98 7.32 10.05 -19.73
C ASN A 98 7.97 8.69 -19.38
N ALA A 99 8.85 8.65 -18.38
CA ALA A 99 9.34 7.40 -17.82
C ALA A 99 8.29 6.74 -16.90
N CYS A 100 8.27 5.39 -16.88
CA CYS A 100 7.44 4.65 -15.96
C CYS A 100 7.99 4.78 -14.54
N MET A 101 7.15 5.24 -13.61
CA MET A 101 7.48 5.43 -12.21
C MET A 101 6.55 4.60 -11.33
N GLU A 102 7.10 4.03 -10.26
CA GLU A 102 6.35 3.29 -9.26
C GLU A 102 6.75 3.71 -7.85
N MET A 103 5.77 3.71 -6.96
CA MET A 103 5.93 4.06 -5.55
C MET A 103 5.29 2.99 -4.67
N GLY A 104 5.98 2.63 -3.59
CA GLY A 104 5.69 1.44 -2.80
C GLY A 104 5.84 1.65 -1.30
N GLY A 105 5.35 0.66 -0.55
CA GLY A 105 5.38 0.66 0.92
C GLY A 105 4.07 1.14 1.55
N PHE A 106 3.03 1.41 0.75
CA PHE A 106 1.74 1.83 1.29
C PHE A 106 1.09 0.73 2.14
N THR A 107 0.37 1.18 3.16
CA THR A 107 -0.58 0.32 3.89
C THR A 107 -1.87 0.19 3.10
N SER A 108 -2.66 -0.87 3.36
CA SER A 108 -3.98 -1.04 2.76
C SER A 108 -4.94 0.14 3.05
N GLN A 109 -4.72 0.88 4.14
CA GLN A 109 -5.55 2.02 4.55
C GLN A 109 -5.19 3.35 3.86
N THR A 110 -3.94 3.48 3.37
CA THR A 110 -3.43 4.72 2.77
C THR A 110 -3.35 4.66 1.25
N VAL A 111 -3.21 3.47 0.66
CA VAL A 111 -3.05 3.31 -0.80
C VAL A 111 -4.21 3.90 -1.60
N GLN A 112 -5.46 3.71 -1.17
CA GLN A 112 -6.63 4.14 -1.93
C GLN A 112 -6.71 5.68 -1.98
N ARG A 113 -6.49 6.34 -0.82
CA ARG A 113 -6.43 7.81 -0.74
C ARG A 113 -5.25 8.37 -1.53
N ALA A 114 -4.09 7.71 -1.47
CA ALA A 114 -2.93 8.10 -2.27
C ALA A 114 -3.18 7.98 -3.78
N LYS A 115 -3.86 6.91 -4.21
CA LYS A 115 -4.26 6.70 -5.61
C LYS A 115 -5.21 7.78 -6.10
N GLU A 116 -6.21 8.13 -5.30
CA GLU A 116 -7.17 9.19 -5.63
C GLU A 116 -6.50 10.57 -5.71
N ASP A 117 -5.64 10.91 -4.74
CA ASP A 117 -4.91 12.19 -4.70
C ASP A 117 -3.87 12.30 -5.83
N LEU A 118 -3.31 11.17 -6.26
CA LEU A 118 -2.42 11.08 -7.43
C LEU A 118 -3.19 11.13 -8.75
N ALA A 119 -4.40 10.56 -8.82
CA ALA A 119 -5.24 10.61 -10.02
C ALA A 119 -5.88 11.98 -10.24
N ALA A 120 -6.09 12.75 -9.17
CA ALA A 120 -6.73 14.08 -9.17
C ALA A 120 -5.80 15.23 -9.61
N ILE A 121 -4.92 15.02 -10.60
CA ILE A 121 -4.05 16.09 -11.10
C ILE A 121 -4.90 17.18 -11.75
N ALA A 122 -4.78 18.40 -11.21
CA ALA A 122 -5.54 19.60 -11.61
C ALA A 122 -5.20 20.13 -13.01
N ALA A 123 -4.35 19.44 -13.77
CA ALA A 123 -3.84 19.85 -15.09
C ALA A 123 -4.49 19.11 -16.27
N GLY A 124 -5.74 18.63 -16.11
CA GLY A 124 -6.64 18.43 -17.25
C GLY A 124 -6.71 17.04 -17.89
N THR A 125 -6.10 16.00 -17.32
CA THR A 125 -6.39 14.60 -17.74
C THR A 125 -6.23 13.65 -16.55
N PRO A 126 -7.20 12.74 -16.30
CA PRO A 126 -7.06 11.75 -15.23
C PRO A 126 -5.85 10.86 -15.52
N LEU A 127 -4.91 10.82 -14.58
CA LEU A 127 -3.72 9.97 -14.69
C LEU A 127 -4.11 8.52 -14.47
N ALA A 128 -3.68 7.63 -15.38
CA ALA A 128 -3.85 6.20 -15.21
C ALA A 128 -2.89 5.68 -14.13
N VAL A 129 -3.41 5.38 -12.94
CA VAL A 129 -2.66 4.83 -11.82
C VAL A 129 -3.02 3.35 -11.62
N GLU A 130 -2.06 2.47 -11.87
CA GLU A 130 -2.16 1.05 -11.59
C GLU A 130 -1.84 0.79 -10.13
N GLN A 131 -2.70 0.05 -9.42
CA GLN A 131 -2.42 -0.43 -8.07
C GLN A 131 -2.14 -1.92 -8.14
N PHE A 132 -1.06 -2.35 -7.51
CA PHE A 132 -0.72 -3.76 -7.41
C PHE A 132 -0.05 -4.07 -6.07
N GLU A 133 -0.05 -5.35 -5.72
CA GLU A 133 0.63 -5.85 -4.54
C GLU A 133 2.00 -6.40 -4.90
N ARG A 134 3.00 -6.08 -4.09
CA ARG A 134 4.33 -6.69 -4.17
C ARG A 134 4.71 -7.26 -2.82
N SER A 135 5.05 -8.53 -2.84
CA SER A 135 5.61 -9.21 -1.68
C SER A 135 7.01 -8.69 -1.42
N GLU A 136 7.20 -8.03 -0.29
CA GLU A 136 8.53 -7.65 0.18
C GLU A 136 9.12 -8.83 0.94
N GLN A 137 10.31 -9.25 0.49
CA GLN A 137 11.13 -10.23 1.19
C GLN A 137 11.72 -9.59 2.45
N VAL A 138 10.89 -9.43 3.47
CA VAL A 138 11.34 -9.22 4.82
C VAL A 138 11.91 -10.55 5.28
N ARG A 139 13.20 -10.59 5.63
CA ARG A 139 13.86 -11.83 6.08
C ARG A 139 14.07 -11.86 7.58
N TRP A 140 14.16 -10.71 8.23
CA TRP A 140 14.52 -10.62 9.64
C TRP A 140 13.40 -9.99 10.44
N TRP A 141 13.00 -10.66 11.51
CA TRP A 141 11.94 -10.20 12.42
C TRP A 141 12.51 -10.01 13.82
N VAL A 142 12.37 -8.81 14.37
CA VAL A 142 12.73 -8.51 15.76
C VAL A 142 11.47 -8.59 16.63
N HIS A 143 11.47 -9.50 17.59
CA HIS A 143 10.29 -9.76 18.43
C HIS A 143 10.65 -10.15 19.87
N LEU A 144 9.69 -10.03 20.79
CA LEU A 144 9.79 -10.66 22.10
C LEU A 144 9.35 -12.14 22.03
N PRO A 145 9.74 -12.98 23.00
CA PRO A 145 9.24 -14.33 23.12
C PRO A 145 7.71 -14.38 23.14
N ALA A 146 7.14 -15.45 22.59
CA ALA A 146 5.70 -15.68 22.62
C ALA A 146 5.17 -15.69 24.07
N GLN A 147 4.00 -15.10 24.25
CA GLN A 147 3.29 -15.03 25.52
C GLN A 147 2.12 -15.99 25.52
N PRO A 148 1.82 -16.64 26.66
CA PRO A 148 0.74 -17.62 26.76
C PRO A 148 -0.65 -16.97 26.74
N THR A 149 -0.75 -15.66 27.00
CA THR A 149 -2.04 -14.95 27.02
C THR A 149 -1.90 -13.57 26.38
N ARG A 150 -3.00 -13.09 25.79
CA ARG A 150 -3.08 -11.74 25.21
C ARG A 150 -2.82 -10.65 26.25
N GLU A 151 -3.31 -10.82 27.47
CA GLU A 151 -3.11 -9.87 28.57
C GLU A 151 -1.63 -9.70 28.95
N ASN A 152 -0.85 -10.81 28.93
CA ASN A 152 0.59 -10.75 29.16
C ASN A 152 1.32 -10.00 28.04
N ALA A 153 0.88 -10.18 26.78
CA ALA A 153 1.41 -9.42 25.65
C ALA A 153 1.07 -7.92 25.77
N ASP A 154 -0.17 -7.57 26.15
CA ASP A 154 -0.61 -6.19 26.34
C ASP A 154 0.14 -5.50 27.50
N ARG A 155 0.42 -6.22 28.60
CA ARG A 155 1.24 -5.69 29.71
C ARG A 155 2.67 -5.38 29.27
N LYS A 156 3.28 -6.26 28.47
CA LYS A 156 4.61 -6.04 27.87
C LYS A 156 4.59 -4.88 26.88
N LEU A 157 3.54 -4.76 26.07
CA LEU A 157 3.33 -3.65 25.15
C LEU A 157 3.28 -2.30 25.90
N ALA A 158 2.56 -2.26 27.02
CA ALA A 158 2.50 -1.07 27.87
C ALA A 158 3.86 -0.73 28.48
N GLU A 159 4.66 -1.74 28.86
CA GLU A 159 6.03 -1.53 29.34
C GLU A 159 6.95 -0.97 28.25
N LEU A 160 6.88 -1.50 27.03
CA LEU A 160 7.66 -1.03 25.89
C LEU A 160 7.34 0.43 25.55
N ARG A 161 6.06 0.81 25.59
CA ARG A 161 5.63 2.20 25.38
C ARG A 161 6.19 3.15 26.44
N ARG A 162 6.25 2.74 27.72
CA ARG A 162 6.89 3.54 28.80
C ARG A 162 8.39 3.73 28.57
N ARG A 163 9.04 2.78 27.90
CA ARG A 163 10.46 2.84 27.51
C ARG A 163 10.69 3.58 26.19
N LYS A 164 9.69 4.31 25.69
CA LYS A 164 9.70 5.07 24.42
C LYS A 164 9.84 4.21 23.16
N VAL A 165 9.48 2.93 23.22
CA VAL A 165 9.38 2.07 22.04
C VAL A 165 7.95 2.12 21.52
N THR A 166 7.71 2.89 20.46
CA THR A 166 6.36 3.16 19.92
C THR A 166 5.96 2.25 18.78
N ASP A 167 6.91 1.73 18.01
CA ASP A 167 6.67 0.89 16.83
C ASP A 167 6.47 -0.58 17.21
N VAL A 168 5.45 -0.83 18.03
CA VAL A 168 5.20 -2.14 18.62
C VAL A 168 3.80 -2.66 18.26
N SER A 169 3.74 -3.90 17.79
CA SER A 169 2.49 -4.55 17.36
C SER A 169 2.41 -5.97 17.90
N VAL A 170 1.27 -6.35 18.45
CA VAL A 170 1.03 -7.74 18.87
C VAL A 170 0.57 -8.54 17.65
N VAL A 171 1.32 -9.58 17.31
CA VAL A 171 1.01 -10.52 16.24
C VAL A 171 0.74 -11.87 16.89
N SER A 172 -0.45 -12.40 16.67
CA SER A 172 -0.70 -13.82 16.93
C SER A 172 0.11 -14.59 15.89
N ALA A 173 1.02 -15.45 16.34
CA ALA A 173 1.72 -16.34 15.43
C ALA A 173 0.71 -17.38 14.87
N ASP A 174 1.14 -18.20 13.90
CA ASP A 174 0.29 -19.25 13.31
C ASP A 174 -0.27 -20.24 14.36
N ASP A 175 0.34 -20.28 15.54
CA ASP A 175 -0.21 -20.98 16.70
C ASP A 175 -1.23 -20.08 17.45
N PRO A 176 -2.52 -20.45 17.46
CA PRO A 176 -3.61 -19.63 18.01
C PRO A 176 -3.51 -19.40 19.53
N GLU A 177 -2.61 -20.10 20.24
CA GLU A 177 -2.40 -19.96 21.68
C GLU A 177 -1.14 -19.15 22.04
N SER A 178 -0.44 -18.58 21.04
CA SER A 178 0.82 -17.86 21.25
C SER A 178 0.78 -16.41 20.75
N TYR A 179 0.97 -15.46 21.67
CA TYR A 179 0.93 -14.02 21.39
C TYR A 179 2.35 -13.45 21.35
N THR A 180 2.81 -13.06 20.17
CA THR A 180 4.17 -12.54 19.98
C THR A 180 4.15 -11.03 19.80
N VAL A 181 4.97 -10.29 20.56
CA VAL A 181 5.08 -8.83 20.38
C VAL A 181 6.15 -8.57 19.33
N SER A 182 5.71 -8.14 18.14
CA SER A 182 6.56 -7.67 17.06
C SER A 182 7.07 -6.26 17.35
N LEU A 183 8.37 -6.07 17.21
CA LEU A 183 9.06 -4.79 17.40
C LEU A 183 9.54 -4.18 16.08
N GLY A 184 9.70 -5.00 15.03
CA GLY A 184 10.14 -4.51 13.73
C GLY A 184 10.45 -5.63 12.74
N LEU A 185 10.28 -5.31 11.45
CA LEU A 185 10.48 -6.21 10.32
C LEU A 185 11.55 -5.59 9.40
N PHE A 186 12.59 -6.34 9.07
CA PHE A 186 13.77 -5.85 8.35
C PHE A 186 14.16 -6.74 7.16
N ARG A 187 14.70 -6.10 6.13
CA ARG A 187 15.21 -6.76 4.91
C ARG A 187 16.67 -7.20 5.06
N GLU A 188 17.45 -6.42 5.80
CA GLU A 188 18.88 -6.60 6.04
C GLU A 188 19.11 -7.02 7.51
N ARG A 189 20.02 -7.98 7.73
CA ARG A 189 20.28 -8.52 9.08
C ARG A 189 20.93 -7.46 9.96
N GLU A 190 21.83 -6.71 9.36
CA GLU A 190 22.65 -5.67 9.99
C GLU A 190 21.77 -4.55 10.55
N ARG A 191 20.65 -4.22 9.89
CA ARG A 191 19.66 -3.25 10.41
C ARG A 191 18.89 -3.81 11.60
N ALA A 192 18.48 -5.08 11.54
CA ALA A 192 17.81 -5.74 12.65
C ALA A 192 18.71 -5.82 13.89
N ASP A 193 19.98 -6.17 13.72
CA ASP A 193 20.95 -6.24 14.81
C ASP A 193 21.21 -4.86 15.43
N LYS A 194 21.40 -3.81 14.61
CA LYS A 194 21.53 -2.42 15.11
C LYS A 194 20.30 -1.96 15.89
N PHE A 195 19.10 -2.30 15.40
CA PHE A 195 17.87 -1.98 16.11
C PHE A 195 17.79 -2.73 17.44
N LEU A 196 18.21 -3.99 17.48
CA LEU A 196 18.26 -4.77 18.71
C LEU A 196 19.21 -4.16 19.74
N GLU A 197 20.40 -3.68 19.34
CA GLU A 197 21.30 -2.94 20.25
C GLU A 197 20.65 -1.66 20.79
N SER A 198 19.93 -0.92 19.93
CA SER A 198 19.20 0.28 20.36
C SER A 198 18.13 -0.04 21.41
N LEU A 199 17.43 -1.17 21.26
CA LEU A 199 16.44 -1.66 22.21
C LEU A 199 17.08 -2.08 23.54
N ARG A 200 18.28 -2.68 23.50
CA ARG A 200 19.05 -2.99 24.72
C ARG A 200 19.43 -1.72 25.48
N GLY A 201 19.78 -0.64 24.77
CA GLY A 201 20.01 0.68 25.36
C GLY A 201 18.79 1.26 26.07
N LEU A 202 17.58 0.94 25.59
CA LEU A 202 16.29 1.29 26.22
C LEU A 202 15.86 0.30 27.32
N GLY A 203 16.70 -0.69 27.63
CA GLY A 203 16.50 -1.71 28.66
C GLY A 203 15.61 -2.89 28.24
N VAL A 204 15.36 -3.05 26.94
CA VAL A 204 14.63 -4.20 26.38
C VAL A 204 15.63 -5.28 25.99
N ARG A 205 15.99 -6.15 26.93
CA ARG A 205 16.99 -7.23 26.73
C ARG A 205 16.40 -8.54 26.22
N THR A 206 15.08 -8.66 26.25
CA THR A 206 14.35 -9.88 25.89
C THR A 206 13.99 -9.95 24.40
N ALA A 207 14.38 -8.97 23.59
CA ALA A 207 14.15 -8.99 22.15
C ALA A 207 15.11 -9.98 21.45
N LEU A 208 14.59 -10.69 20.45
CA LEU A 208 15.28 -11.70 19.65
C LEU A 208 15.10 -11.37 18.16
N VAL A 209 16.06 -11.81 17.33
CA VAL A 209 15.93 -11.78 15.86
C VAL A 209 15.70 -13.19 15.37
N SER A 210 14.68 -13.39 14.54
CA SER A 210 14.37 -14.65 13.86
C SER A 210 14.06 -14.40 12.39
N ASP A 211 13.96 -15.48 11.60
CA ASP A 211 13.45 -15.39 10.24
C ASP A 211 11.98 -14.96 10.26
N ALA A 212 11.63 -14.01 9.40
CA ALA A 212 10.24 -13.55 9.30
C ALA A 212 9.34 -14.69 8.81
N PRO A 213 8.23 -15.00 9.50
CA PRO A 213 7.42 -16.19 9.21
C PRO A 213 6.71 -16.10 7.86
N ARG A 214 6.51 -14.89 7.32
CA ARG A 214 5.92 -14.68 6.00
C ARG A 214 6.43 -13.41 5.34
N ALA A 215 6.48 -13.44 4.01
CA ALA A 215 6.71 -12.24 3.23
C ALA A 215 5.53 -11.26 3.38
N VAL A 216 5.82 -9.97 3.55
CA VAL A 216 4.79 -8.95 3.77
C VAL A 216 4.35 -8.40 2.42
N SER A 217 3.07 -8.54 2.08
CA SER A 217 2.52 -7.87 0.89
C SER A 217 2.35 -6.39 1.19
N ARG A 218 2.99 -5.53 0.40
CA ARG A 218 2.81 -4.09 0.44
C ARG A 218 2.09 -3.63 -0.81
N GLN A 219 1.35 -2.54 -0.68
CA GLN A 219 0.64 -1.93 -1.80
C GLN A 219 1.57 -0.98 -2.56
N TRP A 220 1.48 -1.02 -3.87
CA TRP A 220 2.28 -0.22 -4.80
C TRP A 220 1.35 0.49 -5.79
N LEU A 221 1.77 1.68 -6.19
CA LEU A 221 1.15 2.46 -7.26
C LEU A 221 2.15 2.63 -8.40
N ARG A 222 1.70 2.47 -9.64
CA ARG A 222 2.50 2.69 -10.83
C ARG A 222 1.81 3.63 -11.78
N VAL A 223 2.62 4.49 -12.38
CA VAL A 223 2.26 5.40 -13.45
C VAL A 223 3.14 5.07 -14.65
N ALA A 224 2.52 4.68 -15.77
CA ALA A 224 3.26 4.27 -16.97
C ALA A 224 4.04 5.43 -17.63
N HIS A 225 3.48 6.65 -17.55
CA HIS A 225 4.04 7.85 -18.14
C HIS A 225 4.03 8.98 -17.11
N ALA A 226 5.16 9.19 -16.43
CA ALA A 226 5.35 10.30 -15.52
C ALA A 226 6.21 11.38 -16.18
N ASP A 227 5.63 12.56 -16.37
CA ASP A 227 6.35 13.80 -16.69
C ASP A 227 6.88 14.46 -15.38
N ASP A 228 7.51 15.63 -15.48
CA ASP A 228 8.05 16.34 -14.32
C ASP A 228 6.97 16.76 -13.30
N ALA A 229 5.79 17.15 -13.77
CA ALA A 229 4.68 17.53 -12.91
C ALA A 229 4.14 16.31 -12.14
N VAL A 230 3.96 15.20 -12.82
CA VAL A 230 3.54 13.92 -12.23
C VAL A 230 4.60 13.40 -11.25
N ARG A 231 5.89 13.49 -11.58
CA ARG A 231 6.98 13.09 -10.67
C ARG A 231 6.96 13.91 -9.38
N THR A 232 6.81 15.23 -9.49
CA THR A 232 6.69 16.13 -8.34
C THR A 232 5.48 15.74 -7.49
N ARG A 233 4.34 15.49 -8.14
CA ARG A 233 3.12 15.06 -7.47
C ARG A 233 3.27 13.70 -6.77
N MET A 234 3.95 12.73 -7.39
CA MET A 234 4.22 11.43 -6.78
C MET A 234 5.10 11.57 -5.54
N ASP A 235 6.07 12.50 -5.51
CA ASP A 235 6.88 12.76 -4.33
C ASP A 235 6.07 13.43 -3.19
N GLU A 236 5.17 14.38 -3.52
CA GLU A 236 4.23 14.93 -2.55
C GLU A 236 3.33 13.86 -1.93
N VAL A 237 2.75 13.00 -2.78
CA VAL A 237 1.90 11.87 -2.34
C VAL A 237 2.72 10.89 -1.49
N ARG A 238 3.99 10.63 -1.86
CA ARG A 238 4.89 9.78 -1.07
C ARG A 238 5.06 10.31 0.34
N LEU A 239 5.38 11.59 0.48
CA LEU A 239 5.61 12.23 1.78
C LEU A 239 4.32 12.34 2.60
N ARG A 240 3.18 12.65 1.95
CA ARG A 240 1.88 12.82 2.61
C ARG A 240 1.30 11.51 3.15
N TYR A 241 1.45 10.42 2.40
CA TYR A 241 0.82 9.13 2.72
C TYR A 241 1.81 8.05 3.20
N GLY A 242 3.09 8.42 3.34
CA GLY A 242 4.13 7.58 3.95
C GLY A 242 4.60 6.41 3.09
N ALA A 243 4.71 6.59 1.77
CA ALA A 243 5.35 5.57 0.93
C ALA A 243 6.87 5.53 1.19
N GLU A 244 7.41 4.33 1.30
CA GLU A 244 8.81 4.09 1.68
C GLU A 244 9.77 4.30 0.51
N LEU A 245 9.31 4.04 -0.72
CA LEU A 245 10.14 4.10 -1.92
C LEU A 245 9.40 4.72 -3.11
N LEU A 246 10.11 5.54 -3.89
CA LEU A 246 9.73 5.99 -5.22
C LEU A 246 10.88 5.67 -6.17
N GLN A 247 10.60 4.95 -7.25
CA GLN A 247 11.63 4.47 -8.18
C GLN A 247 11.08 4.33 -9.60
N SER A 248 11.97 4.20 -10.58
CA SER A 248 11.56 3.82 -11.94
C SER A 248 11.10 2.36 -11.97
N CYS A 249 10.14 2.05 -12.84
CA CYS A 249 9.60 0.70 -12.97
C CYS A 249 10.67 -0.31 -13.36
N LYS A 250 10.85 -1.36 -12.55
CA LYS A 250 11.90 -2.38 -12.74
C LYS A 250 11.76 -3.24 -14.02
N GLY A 251 10.72 -3.05 -14.83
CA GLY A 251 10.46 -3.84 -16.05
C GLY A 251 10.38 -3.04 -17.36
N MET A 252 10.45 -1.71 -17.34
CA MET A 252 10.22 -0.89 -18.55
C MET A 252 11.49 -0.22 -19.10
N THR A 253 12.59 -0.25 -18.33
CA THR A 253 13.85 0.46 -18.67
C THR A 253 14.69 -0.27 -19.74
N GLN A 254 14.39 -1.52 -20.07
CA GLN A 254 15.20 -2.31 -21.01
C GLN A 254 14.81 -2.15 -22.50
N ALA A 255 13.68 -1.52 -22.82
CA ALA A 255 13.16 -1.50 -24.19
C ALA A 255 13.64 -0.33 -25.08
N ARG A 256 14.58 0.54 -24.62
CA ARG A 256 15.01 1.71 -25.42
C ARG A 256 16.52 1.91 -25.58
N GLY A 257 17.33 0.90 -25.23
CA GLY A 257 18.80 1.01 -25.26
C GLY A 257 19.52 0.37 -26.46
N GLU A 258 18.89 -0.54 -27.21
CA GLU A 258 19.54 -1.23 -28.33
C GLU A 258 18.82 -0.92 -29.64
N GLY A 259 19.37 0.01 -30.44
CA GLY A 259 18.85 0.22 -31.78
C GLY A 259 19.28 1.49 -32.49
N THR A 260 20.55 1.91 -32.44
CA THR A 260 21.19 2.68 -33.54
C THR A 260 22.70 2.80 -33.36
N ALA A 261 23.42 1.69 -33.53
CA ALA A 261 24.86 1.72 -33.78
C ALA A 261 25.27 0.50 -34.61
N ALA A 262 24.94 0.49 -35.91
CA ALA A 262 25.67 -0.27 -36.93
C ALA A 262 25.06 -0.07 -38.33
N ARG A 263 25.61 0.86 -39.11
CA ARG A 263 26.14 0.57 -40.47
C ARG A 263 26.85 1.80 -41.05
N ALA A 264 28.15 1.84 -40.81
CA ALA A 264 29.12 2.37 -41.77
C ALA A 264 29.87 1.15 -42.31
N GLY A 265 30.00 1.05 -43.63
CA GLY A 265 30.58 -0.09 -44.35
C GLY A 265 29.91 -0.27 -45.69
#